data_AF-A0A524A518-F1
#
_entry.id   AF-A0A524A518-F1
#
_cell.length_a   1.000
_cell.length_b   1.000
_cell.length_c   1.000
_cell.angle_alpha   90.00
_cell.angle_beta   90.00
_cell.angle_gamma   90.00
#
_symmetry.space_group_name_H-M   'P 1'
#
loop_
_entity.id
_entity.type
_entity.pdbx_description
1 polymer ?
#
loop_
_entity_poly.entity_id
_entity_poly.type
_entity_poly.pdbx_seq_one_letter_code
_entity_poly.pdbx_strand_id
1 'polypeptide(L)'
;MVSLSLPGIIDAHVHLRDPGATHKEDAYSGTVAALAGGVIAVLDMPNNAPPTVDRRTFLQKREIFRRKAVSDYGLFLGYDGRHIAPLLELGGQAAGLKLYLDETFGDLTIKEPESLARAF
;
A
#
# COMPACT_ATOMS: atom_id res chain seq x y z
N MET A 1 -12.09 14.88 35.40
CA MET A 1 -12.18 14.37 34.01
C MET A 1 -11.35 13.10 33.96
N VAL A 2 -11.90 11.96 33.54
CA VAL A 2 -11.12 10.73 33.39
C VAL A 2 -10.64 10.66 31.94
N SER A 3 -9.32 10.56 31.72
CA SER A 3 -8.76 10.29 30.39
C SER A 3 -8.46 8.79 30.25
N LEU A 4 -8.64 8.27 29.03
CA LEU A 4 -8.26 6.90 28.66
C LEU A 4 -6.97 6.96 27.84
N SER A 5 -5.99 6.14 28.20
CA SER A 5 -4.77 5.93 27.42
C SER A 5 -4.89 4.62 26.67
N LEU A 6 -4.73 4.67 25.34
CA LEU A 6 -4.83 3.53 24.45
C LEU A 6 -3.47 3.29 23.77
N PRO A 7 -3.16 2.05 23.33
CA PRO A 7 -2.06 1.83 22.40
C PRO A 7 -2.31 2.56 21.07
N GLY A 8 -1.24 2.87 20.35
CA GLY A 8 -1.36 3.44 19.01
C GLY A 8 -2.05 2.47 18.04
N ILE A 9 -2.91 3.01 17.18
CA ILE A 9 -3.66 2.23 16.20
C ILE A 9 -2.77 1.94 14.99
N ILE A 10 -2.95 0.76 14.38
CA ILE A 10 -2.36 0.41 13.08
C ILE A 10 -3.50 0.36 12.06
N ASP A 11 -3.42 1.19 11.04
CA ASP A 11 -4.37 1.16 9.93
C ASP A 11 -3.82 0.29 8.80
N ALA A 12 -4.42 -0.89 8.63
CA ALA A 12 -3.98 -1.87 7.65
C ALA A 12 -4.42 -1.57 6.21
N HIS A 13 -5.20 -0.51 5.97
CA HIS A 13 -5.72 -0.21 4.64
C HIS A 13 -5.86 1.29 4.41
N VAL A 14 -4.80 1.92 3.90
CA VAL A 14 -4.84 3.31 3.44
C VAL A 14 -4.54 3.44 1.94
N HIS A 15 -4.86 4.61 1.39
CA HIS A 15 -4.48 4.99 0.03
C HIS A 15 -3.93 6.43 0.03
N LEU A 16 -2.61 6.56 0.22
CA LEU A 16 -1.92 7.85 0.34
C LEU A 16 -1.53 8.49 -0.99
N ARG A 17 -1.90 7.86 -2.11
CA ARG A 17 -1.87 8.44 -3.47
C ARG A 17 -0.49 8.87 -4.01
N ASP A 18 0.59 8.48 -3.34
CA ASP A 18 1.98 8.73 -3.74
C ASP A 18 2.67 7.40 -4.14
N PRO A 19 3.14 7.23 -5.39
CA PRO A 19 3.26 8.21 -6.47
C PRO A 19 1.98 8.48 -7.29
N GLY A 20 1.99 9.61 -8.01
CA GLY A 20 1.13 9.88 -9.16
C GLY A 20 -0.04 10.82 -8.90
N ALA A 21 -0.79 10.62 -7.82
CA ALA A 21 -2.01 11.40 -7.52
C ALA A 21 -1.83 12.30 -6.29
N THR A 22 -0.64 12.90 -6.14
CA THR A 22 -0.24 13.69 -4.95
C THR A 22 -1.03 14.97 -4.73
N HIS A 23 -1.81 15.42 -5.72
CA HIS A 23 -2.78 16.51 -5.53
C HIS A 23 -3.98 16.10 -4.67
N LYS A 24 -4.22 14.80 -4.48
CA LYS A 24 -5.29 14.27 -3.62
C LYS A 24 -4.80 14.05 -2.20
N GLU A 25 -3.64 13.42 -2.06
CA GLU A 25 -2.94 13.17 -0.80
C GLU A 25 -1.50 12.73 -1.11
N ASP A 26 -0.56 12.87 -0.19
CA ASP A 26 0.76 12.24 -0.33
C ASP A 26 1.22 11.56 0.97
N ALA A 27 2.38 10.89 0.92
CA ALA A 27 2.89 10.15 2.07
C ALA A 27 3.14 11.03 3.31
N TYR A 28 3.46 12.32 3.14
CA TYR A 28 3.66 13.24 4.26
C TYR A 28 2.31 13.68 4.83
N SER A 29 1.42 14.23 4.01
CA SER A 29 0.14 14.76 4.48
C SER A 29 -0.74 13.66 5.09
N GLY A 30 -0.78 12.48 4.48
CA GLY A 30 -1.55 11.35 4.99
C GLY A 30 -1.03 10.79 6.31
N THR A 31 0.30 10.72 6.51
CA THR A 31 0.86 10.21 7.78
C THR A 31 0.81 11.24 8.90
N VAL A 32 0.83 12.55 8.59
CA VAL A 32 0.51 13.61 9.56
C VAL A 32 -0.93 13.47 10.05
N ALA A 33 -1.88 13.26 9.14
CA ALA A 33 -3.28 13.04 9.49
C ALA A 33 -3.47 11.76 10.33
N ALA A 34 -2.76 10.68 9.99
CA ALA A 34 -2.78 9.43 10.75
C ALA A 34 -2.35 9.64 12.22
N LEU A 35 -1.20 10.30 12.45
CA LEU A 35 -0.72 10.56 13.81
C LEU A 35 -1.67 11.46 14.61
N ALA A 36 -2.24 12.48 13.98
CA ALA A 36 -3.23 13.35 14.63
C ALA A 36 -4.48 12.58 15.08
N GLY A 37 -4.82 11.47 14.40
CA GLY A 37 -5.91 10.55 14.75
C GLY A 37 -5.51 9.43 15.72
N GLY A 38 -4.25 9.37 16.18
CA GLY A 38 -3.75 8.29 17.04
C GLY A 38 -3.36 7.00 16.28
N VAL A 39 -3.25 7.05 14.95
CA VAL A 39 -2.75 5.97 14.11
C VAL A 39 -1.23 6.13 13.97
N ILE A 40 -0.49 5.17 14.50
CA ILE A 40 0.98 5.21 14.57
C ILE A 40 1.66 4.49 13.41
N ALA A 41 0.95 3.62 12.70
CA ALA A 41 1.44 2.92 11.53
C ALA A 41 0.33 2.74 10.48
N VAL A 42 0.70 2.86 9.21
CA VAL A 42 -0.23 2.70 8.08
C VAL A 42 0.29 1.71 7.04
N LEU A 43 -0.59 0.92 6.43
CA LEU A 43 -0.24 0.01 5.34
C LEU A 43 -0.86 0.49 4.02
N ASP A 44 -0.03 1.00 3.11
CA ASP A 44 -0.50 1.67 1.89
C ASP A 44 -0.73 0.69 0.74
N MET A 45 -1.91 0.81 0.12
CA MET A 45 -2.39 -0.04 -0.96
C MET A 45 -1.65 0.23 -2.28
N PRO A 46 -1.51 -0.77 -3.18
CA PRO A 46 -0.60 -0.70 -4.32
C PRO A 46 -1.16 -0.01 -5.57
N ASN A 47 -2.41 0.45 -5.56
CA ASN A 47 -3.10 1.01 -6.74
C ASN A 47 -2.78 2.50 -7.00
N ASN A 48 -1.52 2.89 -6.82
CA ASN A 48 -0.99 4.20 -7.21
C ASN A 48 -0.75 4.27 -8.74
N ALA A 49 -0.22 5.40 -9.21
CA ALA A 49 0.21 5.58 -10.60
C ALA A 49 1.71 5.93 -10.64
N PRO A 50 2.61 4.99 -10.99
CA PRO A 50 2.35 3.60 -11.39
C PRO A 50 1.91 2.70 -10.20
N PRO A 51 1.21 1.58 -10.48
CA PRO A 51 0.86 0.62 -9.44
C PRO A 51 2.09 -0.14 -8.96
N THR A 52 2.07 -0.61 -7.70
CA THR A 52 3.19 -1.29 -7.05
C THR A 52 3.17 -2.79 -7.33
N VAL A 53 3.56 -3.18 -8.54
CA VAL A 53 3.42 -4.57 -9.07
C VAL A 53 4.73 -5.24 -9.45
N ASP A 54 5.86 -4.59 -9.18
CA ASP A 54 7.19 -5.13 -9.46
C ASP A 54 8.23 -4.53 -8.50
N ARG A 55 9.46 -5.03 -8.56
CA ARG A 55 10.59 -4.53 -7.76
C ARG A 55 10.84 -3.04 -7.98
N ARG A 56 10.74 -2.56 -9.22
CA ARG A 56 11.06 -1.16 -9.56
C ARG A 56 10.07 -0.20 -8.89
N THR A 57 8.78 -0.45 -9.08
CA THR A 57 7.68 0.35 -8.52
C THR A 57 7.64 0.25 -6.99
N PHE A 58 7.92 -0.92 -6.43
CA PHE A 58 8.04 -1.11 -4.98
C PHE A 58 9.20 -0.29 -4.38
N LEU A 59 10.39 -0.37 -4.98
CA LEU A 59 11.55 0.41 -4.51
C LEU A 59 11.35 1.91 -4.66
N GLN A 60 10.70 2.34 -5.75
CA GLN A 60 10.33 3.75 -5.95
C GLN A 60 9.40 4.23 -4.83
N LYS A 61 8.32 3.51 -4.56
CA LYS A 61 7.36 3.86 -3.51
C LYS A 61 8.00 3.83 -2.13
N ARG A 62 8.85 2.84 -1.87
CA ARG A 62 9.62 2.74 -0.62
C ARG A 62 10.51 3.96 -0.39
N GLU A 63 11.20 4.44 -1.43
CA GLU A 63 12.05 5.63 -1.31
C GLU A 63 11.23 6.91 -1.07
N ILE A 64 10.06 7.02 -1.70
CA ILE A 64 9.11 8.12 -1.46
C ILE A 64 8.68 8.14 0.02
N PHE A 65 8.17 7.02 0.53
CA PHE A 65 7.71 6.92 1.91
C PHE A 65 8.86 7.13 2.90
N ARG A 66 10.05 6.59 2.63
CA ARG A 66 11.24 6.80 3.45
C ARG A 66 11.60 8.27 3.63
N ARG A 67 11.32 9.11 2.62
CA ARG A 67 11.62 10.55 2.67
C ARG A 67 10.50 11.40 3.28
N LYS A 68 9.25 10.94 3.18
CA LYS A 68 8.07 11.78 3.43
C LYS A 68 7.25 11.35 4.64
N ALA A 69 7.16 10.05 4.93
CA ALA A 69 6.31 9.55 6.00
C ALA A 69 6.82 10.01 7.37
N VAL A 70 5.90 10.42 8.24
CA VAL A 70 6.20 10.82 9.63
C VAL A 70 5.72 9.80 10.67
N SER A 71 4.95 8.79 10.25
CA SER A 71 4.57 7.60 11.02
C SER A 71 5.35 6.37 10.55
N ASP A 72 5.25 5.26 11.28
CA ASP A 72 5.63 3.96 10.73
C ASP A 72 4.75 3.61 9.52
N TYR A 73 5.27 2.77 8.62
CA TYR A 73 4.52 2.39 7.42
C TYR A 73 4.91 1.00 6.89
N GLY A 74 3.98 0.38 6.18
CA GLY A 74 4.21 -0.78 5.33
C GLY A 74 3.59 -0.57 3.94
N LEU A 75 4.07 -1.33 2.96
CA LEU A 75 3.66 -1.19 1.56
C LEU A 75 3.16 -2.53 1.03
N PHE A 76 1.93 -2.56 0.51
CA PHE A 76 1.42 -3.72 -0.21
C PHE A 76 2.01 -3.81 -1.62
N LEU A 77 2.11 -5.04 -2.13
CA LEU A 77 2.27 -5.33 -3.55
C LEU A 77 0.91 -5.58 -4.18
N GLY A 78 0.74 -5.19 -5.44
CA GLY A 78 -0.41 -5.54 -6.27
C GLY A 78 -0.06 -6.69 -7.20
N TYR A 79 -1.06 -7.50 -7.54
CA TYR A 79 -0.96 -8.50 -8.61
C TYR A 79 -1.80 -8.05 -9.81
N ASP A 80 -1.20 -8.06 -11.00
CA ASP A 80 -1.85 -7.65 -12.26
C ASP A 80 -2.56 -8.80 -12.99
N GLY A 81 -2.67 -9.97 -12.36
CA GLY A 81 -3.24 -11.18 -12.98
C GLY A 81 -2.32 -11.91 -13.95
N ARG A 82 -1.08 -11.45 -14.16
CA ARG A 82 -0.15 -12.00 -15.16
C ARG A 82 1.20 -12.39 -14.56
N HIS A 83 1.82 -11.52 -13.76
CA HIS A 83 3.22 -11.66 -13.35
C HIS A 83 3.38 -11.86 -11.83
N ILE A 84 3.32 -13.11 -11.35
CA ILE A 84 3.49 -13.40 -9.91
C ILE A 84 4.97 -13.55 -9.51
N ALA A 85 5.82 -14.10 -10.38
CA ALA A 85 7.21 -14.43 -10.04
C ALA A 85 8.03 -13.23 -9.52
N PRO A 86 7.94 -12.02 -10.10
CA PRO A 86 8.67 -10.86 -9.58
C PRO A 86 8.24 -10.42 -8.17
N LEU A 87 7.02 -10.79 -7.75
CA LEU A 87 6.46 -10.42 -6.45
C LEU A 87 6.95 -11.34 -5.33
N LEU A 88 7.25 -12.60 -5.64
CA LEU A 88 7.70 -13.59 -4.66
C LEU A 88 9.02 -13.16 -3.98
N GLU A 89 9.94 -12.57 -4.73
CA GLU A 89 11.22 -12.07 -4.21
C GLU A 89 11.06 -10.91 -3.20
N LEU A 90 9.88 -10.28 -3.16
CA LEU A 90 9.58 -9.13 -2.32
C LEU A 90 8.71 -9.49 -1.11
N GLY A 91 8.27 -10.74 -0.98
CA GLY A 91 7.33 -11.17 0.05
C GLY A 91 7.78 -10.85 1.49
N GLY A 92 9.08 -10.95 1.77
CA GLY A 92 9.64 -10.60 3.09
C GLY A 92 9.81 -9.09 3.35
N GLN A 93 9.54 -8.24 2.36
CA GLN A 93 9.70 -6.78 2.44
C GLN A 93 8.36 -6.03 2.36
N ALA A 94 7.34 -6.63 1.75
CA ALA A 94 6.01 -6.04 1.63
C ALA A 94 5.12 -6.39 2.82
N ALA A 95 4.11 -5.57 3.07
CA ALA A 95 3.07 -5.86 4.07
C ALA A 95 2.18 -7.04 3.66
N GLY A 96 2.10 -7.32 2.35
CA GLY A 96 1.37 -8.44 1.79
C GLY A 96 1.10 -8.25 0.30
N LEU A 97 0.33 -9.18 -0.27
CA LEU A 97 -0.20 -9.11 -1.63
C LEU A 97 -1.66 -8.68 -1.61
N LYS A 98 -2.01 -7.60 -2.32
CA LYS A 98 -3.38 -7.13 -2.49
C LYS A 98 -3.89 -7.53 -3.87
N LEU A 99 -4.97 -8.30 -3.87
CA LEU A 99 -5.72 -8.68 -5.06
C LEU A 99 -6.96 -7.79 -5.19
N TYR A 100 -7.25 -7.34 -6.40
CA TYR A 100 -8.49 -6.64 -6.71
C TYR A 100 -9.36 -7.57 -7.56
N LEU A 101 -10.38 -8.15 -6.91
CA LEU A 101 -11.31 -9.10 -7.53
C LEU A 101 -12.53 -8.41 -8.16
N ASP A 102 -12.57 -7.09 -8.09
CA ASP A 102 -13.61 -6.22 -8.64
C ASP A 102 -12.95 -4.90 -9.11
N GLU A 103 -13.76 -3.98 -9.63
CA GLU A 103 -13.33 -2.71 -10.20
C GLU A 103 -12.31 -1.97 -9.31
N THR A 104 -11.19 -1.58 -9.93
CA THR A 104 -10.14 -0.83 -9.27
C THR A 104 -9.47 0.12 -10.25
N PHE A 105 -8.60 0.98 -9.73
CA PHE A 105 -7.83 1.92 -10.51
C PHE A 105 -6.66 1.22 -11.23
N GLY A 106 -6.57 1.39 -12.55
CA GLY A 106 -5.57 0.76 -13.41
C GLY A 106 -5.85 -0.70 -13.75
N ASP A 107 -4.90 -1.35 -14.43
CA ASP A 107 -5.00 -2.74 -14.90
C ASP A 107 -4.68 -3.77 -13.79
N LEU A 108 -5.34 -3.63 -12.63
CA LEU A 108 -5.16 -4.51 -11.47
C LEU A 108 -6.35 -5.43 -11.20
N THR A 109 -7.45 -5.28 -11.94
CA THR A 109 -8.64 -6.11 -11.76
C THR A 109 -8.38 -7.51 -12.30
N ILE A 110 -8.51 -8.52 -11.44
CA ILE A 110 -8.36 -9.93 -11.81
C ILE A 110 -9.75 -10.52 -12.00
N LYS A 111 -10.07 -10.88 -13.25
CA LYS A 111 -11.37 -11.46 -13.60
C LYS A 111 -11.31 -12.97 -13.81
N GLU A 112 -10.18 -13.48 -14.28
CA GLU A 112 -10.03 -14.89 -14.65
C GLU A 112 -9.61 -15.75 -13.45
N PRO A 113 -10.37 -16.81 -13.09
CA PRO A 113 -10.01 -17.72 -12.01
C PRO A 113 -8.63 -18.36 -12.16
N GLU A 114 -8.19 -18.64 -13.39
CA GLU A 114 -6.87 -19.20 -13.68
C GLU A 114 -5.73 -18.24 -13.32
N SER A 115 -5.95 -16.92 -13.49
CA SER A 115 -5.00 -15.90 -13.03
C SER A 115 -4.94 -15.88 -11.50
N LEU A 116 -6.10 -15.92 -10.84
CA LEU A 116 -6.18 -15.92 -9.38
C LEU A 116 -5.48 -17.13 -8.76
N ALA A 117 -5.64 -18.31 -9.35
CA ALA A 117 -5.03 -19.55 -8.88
C ALA A 117 -3.50 -19.51 -8.87
N ARG A 118 -2.85 -18.63 -9.65
CA ARG A 118 -1.38 -18.46 -9.64
C ARG A 118 -0.86 -17.72 -8.42
N ALA A 119 -1.73 -17.08 -7.63
CA ALA A 119 -1.36 -16.32 -6.44
C ALA A 119 -1.40 -17.17 -5.14
N PHE A 120 -1.84 -18.43 -5.21
CA PHE A 120 -1.96 -19.38 -4.11
C PHE A 120 -1.11 -20.62 -4.38
#